data_AF-A0A6V7GVA8-F1
#
_entry.id   AF-A0A6V7GVA8-F1
#
_cell.length_a   1.000
_cell.length_b   1.000
_cell.length_c   1.000
_cell.angle_alpha   90.00
_cell.angle_beta   90.00
_cell.angle_gamma   90.00
#
_symmetry.space_group_name_H-M   'P 1'
#
loop_
_entity.id
_entity.type
_entity.pdbx_description
1 polymer ?
#
loop_
_entity_poly.entity_id
_entity_poly.type
_entity_poly.pdbx_seq_one_letter_code
_entity_poly.pdbx_strand_id
1 'polypeptide(L)' 'MSGGTAGVRGTGAECRKFAPNIFNKSKCSSCFKQKEEHSAEALECNR' A
#
# COMPACT_ATOMS: atom_id res chain seq x y z
N MET A 1 -10.05 -15.74 9.51
CA MET A 1 -9.66 -14.43 8.93
C MET A 1 -8.25 -14.15 9.44
N SER A 2 -7.19 -14.13 8.65
CA SER A 2 -6.97 -13.26 7.50
C SER A 2 -5.80 -13.82 6.68
N GLY A 3 -5.96 -13.90 5.37
CA GLY A 3 -4.92 -14.28 4.43
C GLY A 3 -5.40 -13.85 3.07
N GLY A 4 -5.56 -12.53 2.89
CA GLY A 4 -6.02 -11.94 1.65
C GLY A 4 -5.03 -12.28 0.55
N THR A 5 -5.39 -13.29 -0.23
CA THR A 5 -4.69 -13.66 -1.45
C THR A 5 -4.64 -12.44 -2.35
N ALA A 6 -3.43 -12.12 -2.76
CA ALA A 6 -3.09 -11.10 -3.71
C ALA A 6 -3.93 -11.25 -4.99
N GLY A 7 -5.00 -10.46 -5.07
CA GLY A 7 -5.85 -10.35 -6.25
C GLY A 7 -5.24 -9.36 -7.25
N VAL A 8 -4.48 -9.91 -8.19
CA VAL A 8 -4.49 -9.59 -9.63
C VAL A 8 -4.02 -8.19 -10.11
N ARG A 9 -2.87 -8.20 -10.81
CA ARG A 9 -2.47 -7.30 -11.93
C ARG A 9 -1.96 -5.89 -11.64
N GLY A 10 -0.95 -5.80 -10.79
CA GLY A 10 0.17 -4.87 -11.02
C GLY A 10 1.42 -5.62 -10.62
N THR A 11 2.45 -5.60 -11.45
CA THR A 11 3.80 -6.09 -11.13
C THR A 11 4.10 -5.87 -9.66
N GLY A 12 4.71 -6.85 -8.97
CA GLY A 12 5.23 -6.73 -7.60
C GLY A 12 6.35 -5.70 -7.49
N ALA A 13 6.12 -4.49 -8.00
CA ALA A 13 6.87 -3.30 -7.70
C ALA A 13 6.57 -3.00 -6.25
N GLU A 14 7.56 -3.26 -5.41
CA GLU A 14 7.64 -2.78 -4.04
C GLU A 14 7.03 -1.38 -4.00
N CYS A 15 5.96 -1.20 -3.23
CA CYS A 15 5.20 0.04 -3.26
C CYS A 15 6.08 1.17 -2.72
N ARG A 16 6.78 1.88 -3.62
CA ARG A 16 7.81 2.87 -3.28
C ARG A 16 7.24 4.19 -2.76
N LYS A 17 5.93 4.36 -2.84
CA LYS A 17 5.22 5.53 -2.32
C LYS A 17 3.85 5.11 -1.80
N PHE A 18 3.62 5.39 -0.52
CA PHE A 18 2.31 5.25 0.09
C PHE A 18 1.38 6.32 -0.47
N ALA A 19 0.29 5.88 -1.08
CA ALA A 19 -0.81 6.75 -1.51
C ALA A 19 -2.03 6.42 -0.64
N PRO A 20 -2.55 7.31 0.22
CA PRO A 20 -3.71 6.99 1.05
C PRO A 20 -4.94 6.68 0.19
N ASN A 21 -5.65 5.60 0.49
CA ASN A 21 -6.88 5.24 -0.18
C ASN A 21 -8.06 6.11 0.26
N ILE A 22 -8.94 6.47 -0.68
CA ILE A 22 -10.07 7.39 -0.47
C ILE A 22 -11.06 6.82 0.57
N PHE A 23 -11.25 5.51 0.60
CA PHE A 23 -12.13 4.82 1.55
C PHE A 23 -11.43 4.49 2.86
N ASN A 24 -10.11 4.32 2.84
CA ASN A 24 -9.32 3.99 4.02
C ASN A 24 -7.93 4.63 3.96
N LYS A 25 -7.76 5.75 4.67
CA LYS A 25 -6.50 6.49 4.72
C LYS A 25 -5.31 5.68 5.29
N SER A 26 -5.59 4.58 5.99
CA SER A 26 -4.57 3.65 6.52
C SER A 26 -4.21 2.53 5.52
N LYS A 27 -4.84 2.47 4.34
CA LYS A 27 -4.48 1.57 3.25
C LYS A 27 -3.90 2.33 2.08
N CYS A 28 -2.96 1.70 1.39
CA CYS A 28 -2.40 2.24 0.17
C CYS A 28 -3.39 2.04 -1.00
N SER A 29 -3.63 3.07 -1.80
CA SER A 29 -4.46 3.00 -3.00
C SER A 29 -3.77 2.26 -4.14
N SER A 30 -2.44 2.17 -4.13
CA SER A 30 -1.65 1.55 -5.20
C SER A 30 -1.48 0.05 -5.02
N CYS A 31 -1.25 -0.41 -3.79
CA CYS A 31 -0.99 -1.82 -3.49
C CYS A 31 -1.97 -2.44 -2.49
N PHE A 32 -2.94 -1.67 -1.98
CA PHE A 32 -4.00 -2.12 -1.04
C PHE A 32 -3.52 -2.68 0.31
N LYS A 33 -2.21 -2.69 0.55
CA LYS A 33 -1.59 -3.03 1.83
C LYS A 33 -1.79 -1.91 2.84
N GLN A 34 -1.67 -2.24 4.13
CA GLN A 34 -1.75 -1.25 5.20
C GLN A 34 -0.51 -0.33 5.22
N LYS A 35 -0.69 0.86 5.78
CA LYS A 35 0.38 1.85 6.01
C LYS A 35 1.56 1.24 6.79
N GLU A 36 1.26 0.40 7.77
CA GLU A 36 2.25 -0.27 8.62
C GLU A 36 3.09 -1.32 7.87
N GLU A 37 2.61 -1.80 6.72
CA GLU A 37 3.32 -2.76 5.87
C GLU A 37 4.23 -2.07 4.83
N HIS A 38 4.30 -0.74 4.84
CA HIS A 38 5.19 0.04 3.98
C HIS A 38 6.48 0.40 4.71
N SER A 39 7.59 0.39 3.98
CA SER A 39 8.87 0.93 4.46
C SER A 39 8.73 2.42 4.78
N ALA A 40 9.51 2.91 5.76
CA ALA A 40 9.53 4.33 6.14
C ALA A 40 9.74 5.25 4.92
N GLU A 41 10.66 4.87 4.03
CA GLU A 41 10.96 5.61 2.79
C GLU A 41 9.74 5.81 1.88
N ALA A 42 8.84 4.82 1.82
CA ALA A 42 7.61 4.91 1.03
C ALA A 42 6.57 5.86 1.66
N LEU A 43 6.62 6.05 2.99
CA LEU A 43 5.75 6.97 3.72
C LEU A 43 6.22 8.43 3.62
N GLU A 44 7.52 8.65 3.40
CA GLU A 44 8.15 9.97 3.38
C GLU A 44 7.98 10.72 2.04
N CYS A 45 7.67 10.02 0.95
CA CYS A 45 7.48 10.61 -0.38
C CYS A 45 6.15 11.39 -0.58
N ASN A 46 5.41 11.71 0.49
CA ASN A 46 4.13 12.43 0.46
C ASN A 46 4.23 13.88 1.00
N ARG A 47 5.42 14.50 0.93
CA ARG A 47 5.59 15.94 1.23
C ARG A 47 5.16 16.83 0.07
#